data_AF-A0A1V0QWE5-F1
#
_entry.id   AF-A0A1V0QWE5-F1
#
_cell.length_a   1.000
_cell.length_b   1.000
_cell.length_c   1.000
_cell.angle_alpha   90.00
_cell.angle_beta   90.00
_cell.angle_gamma   90.00
#
_symmetry.space_group_name_H-M   'P 1'
#
loop_
_entity.id
_entity.type
_entity.pdbx_description
1 polymer ?
#
loop_
_entity_poly.entity_id
_entity_poly.type
_entity_poly.pdbx_seq_one_letter_code
_entity_poly.pdbx_strand_id
1 'polypeptide(L)' 'MEVGHDGRRLRQVELAEDGIAYRSTPEHWTFNPPLVDRYAPAWVPFVIGQEEFEAQWTRAVHDPGRA' A
#
# COMPACT_ATOMS: atom_id res chain seq x y z
N MET A 1 -0.32 -1.19 3.27
CA MET A 1 0.54 -1.20 2.07
C MET A 1 1.43 -2.44 2.13
N GLU A 2 1.82 -2.98 0.98
CA GLU A 2 2.80 -4.05 0.86
C GLU A 2 4.16 -3.48 0.45
N VAL A 3 5.22 -3.96 1.10
CA VAL A 3 6.58 -3.44 0.96
C VAL A 3 7.54 -4.58 0.66
N GLY A 4 8.44 -4.36 -0.29
CA GLY A 4 9.50 -5.28 -0.66
C GLY A 4 10.62 -5.38 0.39
N HIS A 5 11.56 -6.30 0.16
CA HIS A 5 12.77 -6.42 0.98
C HIS A 5 13.68 -5.18 0.93
N ASP A 6 13.58 -4.41 -0.15
CA ASP A 6 14.33 -3.18 -0.37
C ASP A 6 13.65 -1.93 0.20
N GLY A 7 12.53 -2.10 0.90
CA GLY A 7 11.77 -1.01 1.50
C GLY A 7 10.93 -0.19 0.54
N ARG A 8 10.86 -0.59 -0.74
CA ARG A 8 9.97 0.02 -1.73
C ARG A 8 8.57 -0.54 -1.62
N ARG A 9 7.57 0.26 -2.01
CA ARG A 9 6.19 -0.20 -2.07
C ARG A 9 6.01 -1.12 -3.26
N LEU A 10 5.22 -2.18 -3.08
CA LEU A 10 4.80 -3.10 -4.14
C LEU A 10 3.32 -2.90 -4.48
N ARG A 11 2.48 -2.70 -3.46
CA ARG A 11 1.05 -2.41 -3.59
C ARG A 11 0.62 -1.47 -2.48
N GLN A 12 -0.24 -0.51 -2.79
CA GLN A 12 -0.82 0.39 -1.79
C GLN A 12 -2.34 0.38 -1.93
N VAL A 13 -3.02 0.26 -0.78
CA VAL A 13 -4.44 0.59 -0.63
C VAL A 13 -4.52 1.82 0.27
N GLU A 14 -5.27 2.82 -0.15
CA GLU A 14 -5.57 4.02 0.61
C GLU A 14 -7.07 4.09 0.83
N LEU A 15 -7.49 4.27 2.09
CA LEU A 15 -8.90 4.40 2.45
C LEU A 15 -9.22 5.89 2.53
N ALA A 16 -10.08 6.37 1.63
CA ALA A 16 -10.59 7.73 1.68
C ALA A 16 -11.64 7.88 2.80
N GLU A 17 -11.90 9.14 3.19
CA GLU A 17 -12.88 9.46 4.24
C GLU A 17 -14.30 9.03 3.90
N ASP A 18 -14.63 8.93 2.60
CA ASP A 18 -15.91 8.44 2.09
C ASP A 18 -16.03 6.90 2.13
N GLY A 19 -15.00 6.21 2.60
CA GLY A 19 -14.94 4.75 2.70
C GLY A 19 -14.52 4.05 1.41
N ILE A 20 -14.25 4.78 0.34
CA ILE A 20 -13.72 4.19 -0.90
C ILE A 20 -12.26 3.81 -0.68
N ALA A 21 -11.93 2.57 -1.05
CA ALA A 21 -10.56 2.08 -1.06
C ALA A 21 -9.96 2.27 -2.46
N TYR A 22 -8.83 2.93 -2.55
CA TYR A 22 -8.09 3.12 -3.79
C TYR A 22 -6.84 2.27 -3.83
N ARG A 23 -6.66 1.49 -4.90
CA ARG A 23 -5.47 0.68 -5.11
C ARG A 23 -4.51 1.31 -6.11
N SER A 24 -3.23 1.16 -5.85
CA SER A 24 -2.16 1.55 -6.76
C SER A 24 -0.95 0.62 -6.65
N THR A 25 -0.19 0.57 -7.74
CA THR A 25 1.02 -0.23 -7.94
C THR A 25 2.14 0.69 -8.47
N PRO A 26 3.40 0.23 -8.58
CA PRO A 26 4.51 1.02 -9.10
C PRO A 26 4.24 1.68 -10.45
N GLU A 27 3.45 1.06 -11.33
CA GLU A 27 3.08 1.63 -12.63
C GLU A 27 2.24 2.91 -12.51
N HIS A 28 1.58 3.11 -11.38
CA HIS A 28 0.73 4.29 -11.09
C HIS A 28 1.46 5.40 -10.33
N TRP A 29 2.76 5.24 -10.03
CA TRP A 29 3.52 6.20 -9.22
C TRP A 29 4.66 6.82 -10.01
N THR A 30 4.75 8.15 -10.03
CA THR A 30 5.88 8.86 -10.64
C THR A 30 7.21 8.56 -9.95
N PHE A 31 7.18 8.24 -8.65
CA PHE A 31 8.38 7.96 -7.87
C PHE A 31 8.09 6.94 -6.76
N ASN A 32 8.96 5.93 -6.63
CA ASN A 32 8.84 4.86 -5.63
C ASN A 32 10.17 4.64 -4.89
N PRO A 33 10.62 5.58 -4.06
CA PRO A 33 11.84 5.42 -3.27
C PRO A 33 11.63 4.34 -2.19
N PRO A 34 12.72 3.81 -1.59
CA PRO A 34 12.59 3.06 -0.36
C PRO A 34 12.04 3.98 0.73
N LEU A 35 10.89 3.62 1.31
CA LEU A 35 10.17 4.42 2.32
C LEU A 35 10.11 3.74 3.69
N VAL A 36 10.22 2.41 3.72
CA VAL A 36 9.99 1.61 4.92
C VAL A 36 11.20 0.70 5.15
N ASP A 37 11.89 0.86 6.27
CA ASP A 37 12.78 -0.17 6.78
C ASP A 37 11.93 -1.26 7.45
N ARG A 38 11.72 -2.37 6.74
CA ARG A 38 10.90 -3.50 7.23
C ARG A 38 11.44 -4.16 8.51
N TYR A 39 12.69 -3.91 8.87
CA TYR A 39 13.32 -4.47 10.05
C TYR A 39 13.31 -3.50 11.23
N ALA A 40 12.90 -2.24 11.02
CA ALA A 40 12.81 -1.26 12.09
C ALA A 40 11.64 -1.62 13.04
N PRO A 41 11.88 -1.76 14.36
CA PRO A 41 10.84 -2.13 15.32
C PRO A 41 9.64 -1.18 15.37
N ALA A 42 9.83 0.07 14.92
CA ALA A 42 8.77 1.08 14.86
C ALA A 42 7.60 0.67 13.94
N TRP A 43 7.81 -0.23 12.97
CA TRP A 43 6.76 -0.67 12.05
C TRP A 43 5.94 -1.85 12.58
N VAL A 44 6.45 -2.61 13.55
CA VAL A 44 5.77 -3.78 14.13
C VAL A 44 4.30 -3.53 14.50
N PRO A 45 3.92 -2.43 15.19
CA PRO A 45 2.51 -2.19 15.53
C PRO A 45 1.61 -1.87 14.33
N PHE A 46 2.18 -1.57 13.16
CA PHE A 46 1.43 -1.22 11.94
C PHE A 46 1.36 -2.38 10.93
N VAL A 47 2.00 -3.51 11.22
CA VAL A 47 1.96 -4.69 10.36
C VAL A 47 0.57 -5.33 10.46
N ILE A 48 -0.08 -5.49 9.31
CA ILE A 48 -1.31 -6.24 9.17
C ILE A 48 -1.04 -7.60 8.53
N GLY A 49 -2.00 -8.52 8.67
CA GLY A 49 -1.94 -9.83 8.03
C GLY A 49 -2.07 -9.73 6.51
N GLN A 50 -1.54 -10.74 5.81
CA GLN A 50 -1.69 -10.86 4.36
C GLN A 50 -3.16 -10.92 3.96
N GLU A 51 -3.97 -11.73 4.64
CA GLU A 51 -5.39 -11.92 4.31
C GLU A 51 -6.20 -10.62 4.47
N GLU A 52 -5.91 -9.86 5.51
CA GLU A 52 -6.49 -8.53 5.73
C GLU A 52 -6.13 -7.58 4.58
N PHE A 53 -4.86 -7.56 4.15
CA PHE A 53 -4.44 -6.73 3.03
C PHE A 53 -5.11 -7.15 1.71
N GLU A 54 -5.17 -8.45 1.41
CA GLU A 54 -5.77 -8.95 0.17
C GLU A 54 -7.28 -8.68 0.09
N ALA A 55 -7.98 -8.74 1.22
CA ALA A 55 -9.39 -8.36 1.30
C ALA A 55 -9.60 -6.89 0.92
N GLN A 56 -8.73 -6.00 1.42
CA GLN A 56 -8.74 -4.57 1.08
C GLN A 56 -8.36 -4.32 -0.38
N TRP A 57 -7.36 -5.04 -0.88
CA TRP A 57 -6.90 -4.94 -2.26
C TRP A 57 -7.96 -5.35 -3.28
N THR A 58 -8.68 -6.43 -3.00
CA THR A 58 -9.70 -6.99 -3.90
C THR A 58 -10.89 -6.05 -4.05
N ARG A 59 -11.31 -5.38 -2.96
CA ARG A 59 -12.44 -4.43 -2.98
C ARG A 59 -12.08 -3.03 -3.48
N ALA A 60 -10.78 -2.70 -3.53
CA ALA A 60 -10.32 -1.38 -3.91
C ALA A 60 -10.43 -1.10 -5.41
N VAL A 61 -10.80 0.13 -5.76
CA VAL A 61 -10.91 0.62 -7.13
C VAL A 61 -9.65 1.37 -7.54
N HIS A 62 -9.45 1.58 -8.84
CA HIS A 62 -8.38 2.47 -9.31
C HIS A 62 -8.73 3.93 -8.99
N ASP A 63 -7.74 4.70 -8.55
CA ASP A 63 -7.90 6.14 -8.34
C ASP A 63 -8.02 6.84 -9.71
N PRO A 64 -9.16 7.49 -10.03
CA PRO A 64 -9.34 8.19 -11.30
C PRO A 64 -8.46 9.45 -11.43
N GLY A 65 -7.86 9.94 -10.33
CA GLY A 65 -7.00 11.13 -10.30
C GLY A 65 -5.50 10.86 -10.45
N ARG A 66 -5.07 9.59 -10.45
CA ARG A 66 -3.67 9.17 -10.69
C ARG A 66 -3.57 8.47 -12.04
N ALA A 67 -3.31 9.26 -13.08
CA ALA A 67 -2.91 8.80 -14.42
C ALA A 67 -1.44 9.19 -14.69
#